data_AF-A0A9Q0P4T1-F1
#
_entry.id   AF-A0A9Q0P4T1-F1
#
_cell.length_a   1.000
_cell.length_b   1.000
_cell.length_c   1.000
_cell.angle_alpha   90.00
_cell.angle_beta   90.00
_cell.angle_gamma   90.00
#
_symmetry.space_group_name_H-M   'P 1'
#
loop_
_entity.id
_entity.type
_entity.pdbx_description
1 polymer ?
#
loop_
_entity_poly.entity_id
_entity_poly.type
_entity_poly.pdbx_seq_one_letter_code
_entity_poly.pdbx_strand_id
1 'polypeptide(L)'
;MQEYPSLTLGLSKHCDPNLITILLQDDVCGLQIFKDNEWIGVDPVPNAFVVNIGYQLQIMSNNKLKSVEHRAVTNSRTARTSVAFFFTPRDDIMIEPARDLVDASHPQVFRACQFTEFLRYYMAKNGTDDDALEHFKLRA
;
A
#
# COMPACT_ATOMS: atom_id res chain seq x y z
N MET A 1 -27.16 -22.18 -6.49
CA MET A 1 -27.13 -20.85 -5.85
C MET A 1 -26.45 -19.93 -6.85
N GLN A 2 -27.05 -18.80 -7.22
CA GLN A 2 -26.41 -17.87 -8.15
C GLN A 2 -25.38 -17.04 -7.37
N GLU A 3 -24.12 -17.10 -7.78
CA GLU A 3 -23.04 -16.35 -7.14
C GLU A 3 -22.84 -14.99 -7.83
N TYR A 4 -22.67 -13.93 -7.04
CA TYR A 4 -22.52 -12.55 -7.51
C TYR A 4 -21.16 -11.97 -7.06
N PRO A 5 -20.04 -12.39 -7.66
CA PRO A 5 -18.69 -11.98 -7.23
C PRO A 5 -18.45 -10.46 -7.36
N SER A 6 -19.27 -9.74 -8.14
CA SER A 6 -19.22 -8.29 -8.24
C SER A 6 -19.77 -7.55 -7.02
N LEU A 7 -20.49 -8.22 -6.12
CA LEU A 7 -21.08 -7.61 -4.92
C LEU A 7 -20.15 -7.64 -3.70
N THR A 8 -18.95 -8.22 -3.81
CA THR A 8 -18.00 -8.31 -2.70
C THR A 8 -16.56 -8.26 -3.18
N LEU A 9 -15.66 -7.87 -2.28
CA LEU A 9 -14.22 -7.93 -2.47
C LEU A 9 -13.62 -8.99 -1.54
N GLY A 10 -12.57 -9.66 -2.00
CA GLY A 10 -11.76 -10.53 -1.14
C GLY A 10 -10.93 -9.71 -0.16
N LEU A 11 -10.46 -8.54 -0.60
CA LEU A 11 -9.79 -7.54 0.22
C LEU A 11 -10.15 -6.14 -0.30
N SER A 12 -10.61 -5.27 0.60
CA SER A 12 -10.97 -3.89 0.28
C SER A 12 -9.80 -3.09 -0.29
N LYS A 13 -10.11 -2.02 -1.03
CA LYS A 13 -9.10 -1.10 -1.55
C LYS A 13 -8.32 -0.44 -0.40
N HIS A 14 -7.00 -0.43 -0.49
CA HIS A 14 -6.12 0.19 0.50
C HIS A 14 -4.71 0.41 -0.09
N CYS A 15 -3.89 1.17 0.63
CA CYS A 15 -2.44 1.22 0.46
C CYS A 15 -1.78 0.57 1.67
N ASP A 16 -0.61 -0.04 1.47
CA ASP A 16 0.07 -0.74 2.55
C ASP A 16 0.71 0.22 3.55
N PRO A 17 0.54 0.02 4.88
CA PRO A 17 1.11 0.91 5.89
C PRO A 17 2.60 0.65 6.15
N ASN A 18 3.16 -0.43 5.62
CA ASN A 18 4.54 -0.88 5.86
C ASN A 18 5.54 -0.28 4.85
N LEU A 19 6.78 -0.78 4.83
CA LEU A 19 7.82 -0.30 3.92
C LEU A 19 7.69 -0.96 2.53
N ILE A 20 7.76 -2.29 2.51
CA ILE A 20 7.68 -3.13 1.30
C ILE A 20 6.82 -4.34 1.63
N THR A 21 5.98 -4.75 0.69
CA THR A 21 5.21 -6.00 0.74
C THR A 21 5.73 -6.93 -0.34
N ILE A 22 5.92 -8.20 0.03
CA ILE A 22 6.25 -9.29 -0.89
C ILE A 22 5.08 -10.26 -0.87
N LEU A 23 4.41 -10.40 -2.01
CA LEU A 23 3.23 -11.22 -2.16
C LEU A 23 3.54 -12.45 -3.02
N LEU A 24 3.34 -13.62 -2.43
CA LEU A 24 3.19 -14.88 -3.15
C LEU A 24 1.71 -15.10 -3.46
N GLN A 25 1.38 -15.41 -4.69
CA GLN A 25 0.02 -15.76 -5.11
C GLN A 25 0.04 -17.03 -5.95
N ASP A 26 -1.06 -17.78 -5.91
CA ASP A 26 -1.30 -18.89 -6.83
C ASP A 26 -1.60 -18.40 -8.25
N ASP A 27 -2.03 -19.30 -9.13
CA ASP A 27 -2.33 -19.05 -10.54
C ASP A 27 -3.71 -18.40 -10.78
N VAL A 28 -4.43 -18.02 -9.72
CA VAL A 28 -5.76 -17.42 -9.84
C VAL A 28 -5.67 -15.89 -9.81
N CYS A 29 -6.12 -15.24 -10.88
CA CYS A 29 -6.23 -13.78 -10.94
C CYS A 29 -7.13 -13.22 -9.84
N GLY A 30 -6.79 -12.03 -9.33
CA GLY A 30 -7.64 -11.35 -8.34
C GLY A 30 -7.04 -10.08 -7.76
N LEU A 31 -5.71 -9.94 -7.76
CA LEU A 31 -5.07 -8.68 -7.38
C LEU A 31 -5.32 -7.62 -8.46
N GLN A 32 -5.75 -6.44 -8.04
CA GLN A 32 -5.84 -5.25 -8.88
C GLN A 32 -5.13 -4.08 -8.21
N ILE A 33 -4.45 -3.26 -9.01
CA ILE A 33 -3.85 -1.98 -8.60
C ILE A 33 -4.59 -0.83 -9.26
N PHE A 34 -4.64 0.32 -8.62
CA PHE A 34 -5.24 1.53 -9.18
C PHE A 34 -4.15 2.42 -9.80
N LYS A 35 -4.23 2.66 -11.10
CA LYS A 35 -3.27 3.48 -11.84
C LYS A 35 -3.97 4.17 -13.00
N ASP A 36 -3.61 5.42 -13.26
CA ASP A 36 -4.14 6.19 -14.39
C ASP A 36 -5.70 6.25 -14.39
N ASN A 37 -6.29 6.35 -13.19
CA ASN A 37 -7.73 6.33 -12.91
C ASN A 37 -8.46 5.01 -13.25
N GLU A 38 -7.72 3.92 -13.42
CA GLU A 38 -8.27 2.61 -13.77
C GLU A 38 -7.76 1.51 -12.84
N TRP A 39 -8.59 0.48 -12.64
CA TRP A 39 -8.18 -0.74 -11.95
C TRP A 39 -7.53 -1.69 -12.95
N ILE A 40 -6.24 -1.95 -12.75
CA ILE A 40 -5.42 -2.82 -13.60
C ILE A 40 -5.20 -4.15 -12.87
N GLY A 41 -5.51 -5.26 -13.54
CA GLY A 41 -5.23 -6.60 -13.03
C GLY A 41 -3.73 -6.92 -13.02
N VAL A 42 -3.28 -7.61 -11.98
CA VAL A 42 -1.92 -8.14 -11.90
C VAL A 42 -1.96 -9.63 -12.19
N ASP A 43 -1.46 -10.03 -13.35
CA ASP A 43 -1.44 -11.43 -13.75
C ASP A 43 -0.44 -12.23 -12.91
N PRO A 44 -0.82 -13.42 -12.40
CA PRO A 44 0.12 -14.33 -11.78
C PRO A 44 1.23 -14.75 -12.75
N VAL A 45 2.48 -14.58 -12.33
CA VAL A 45 3.65 -15.03 -13.09
C VAL A 45 4.27 -16.22 -12.34
N PRO A 46 4.45 -17.39 -13.00
CA PRO A 46 5.07 -18.55 -12.37
C PRO A 46 6.45 -18.23 -11.77
N ASN A 47 6.69 -18.70 -10.54
CA ASN A 47 7.94 -18.50 -9.79
C ASN A 47 8.31 -17.04 -9.53
N ALA A 48 7.32 -16.14 -9.48
CA ALA A 48 7.53 -14.74 -9.17
C ALA A 48 6.80 -14.31 -7.89
N PHE A 49 7.33 -13.28 -7.26
CA PHE A 49 6.62 -12.51 -6.25
C PHE A 49 6.15 -11.20 -6.84
N VAL A 50 5.00 -10.71 -6.38
CA VAL A 50 4.64 -9.31 -6.55
C VAL A 50 5.26 -8.52 -5.42
N VAL A 51 5.95 -7.43 -5.74
CA VAL A 51 6.53 -6.52 -4.75
C VAL A 51 5.87 -5.16 -4.92
N ASN A 52 5.29 -4.64 -3.84
CA ASN A 52 4.76 -3.29 -3.80
C ASN A 52 5.33 -2.51 -2.62
N ILE A 53 5.33 -1.19 -2.76
CA ILE A 53 5.83 -0.27 -1.75
C ILE A 53 4.66 0.23 -0.92
N GLY A 54 4.89 0.43 0.38
CA GLY A 54 3.92 1.01 1.28
C GLY A 54 4.24 2.46 1.64
N TYR A 55 3.41 3.03 2.50
CA TYR A 55 3.50 4.42 2.91
C TYR A 55 4.83 4.81 3.55
N GLN A 56 5.51 3.90 4.24
CA GLN A 56 6.78 4.25 4.89
C GLN A 56 7.85 4.57 3.85
N LEU A 57 7.91 3.82 2.75
CA LEU A 57 8.88 4.08 1.69
C LEU A 57 8.52 5.34 0.91
N GLN A 58 7.23 5.65 0.78
CA GLN A 58 6.78 6.92 0.21
C GLN A 58 7.20 8.12 1.06
N ILE A 59 7.07 8.04 2.38
CA ILE A 59 7.55 9.10 3.30
C ILE A 59 9.07 9.24 3.19
N MET A 60 9.81 8.13 3.34
CA MET A 60 11.27 8.13 3.31
C MET A 60 11.84 8.61 1.98
N SER A 61 11.16 8.35 0.86
CA SER A 61 11.56 8.81 -0.47
C SER A 61 11.16 10.26 -0.77
N ASN A 62 10.56 10.97 0.19
CA ASN A 62 10.01 12.31 0.01
C ASN A 62 9.04 12.39 -1.21
N ASN A 63 8.10 11.44 -1.31
CA ASN A 63 7.15 11.31 -2.42
C ASN A 63 7.73 10.94 -3.80
N LYS A 64 9.03 10.64 -3.92
CA LYS A 64 9.61 10.15 -5.20
C LYS A 64 9.06 8.77 -5.58
N LEU A 65 8.81 7.92 -4.59
CA LEU A 65 8.10 6.66 -4.74
C LEU A 65 6.72 6.79 -4.11
N LYS A 66 5.68 6.25 -4.76
CA LYS A 66 4.29 6.35 -4.28
C LYS A 66 3.69 4.98 -4.03
N SER A 67 3.16 4.78 -2.83
CA SER A 67 2.31 3.64 -2.51
C SER A 67 1.09 3.65 -3.43
N VAL A 68 0.73 2.48 -3.92
CA VAL A 68 -0.35 2.30 -4.90
C VAL A 68 -1.55 1.66 -4.22
N GLU A 69 -2.73 2.25 -4.43
CA GLU A 69 -3.97 1.65 -3.95
C GLU A 69 -4.19 0.33 -4.67
N HIS A 70 -4.52 -0.72 -3.93
CA HIS A 70 -4.73 -2.05 -4.47
C HIS A 70 -5.88 -2.76 -3.73
N ARG A 71 -6.48 -3.75 -4.39
CA ARG A 71 -7.60 -4.56 -3.86
C ARG A 71 -7.52 -5.99 -4.36
N ALA A 72 -8.24 -6.90 -3.72
CA ALA A 72 -8.45 -8.25 -4.23
C ALA A 72 -9.92 -8.45 -4.60
N VAL A 73 -10.19 -8.74 -5.88
CA VAL A 73 -11.53 -9.08 -6.37
C VAL A 73 -11.79 -10.59 -6.23
N THR A 74 -13.07 -10.96 -6.15
CA THR A 74 -13.49 -12.37 -6.06
C THR A 74 -13.90 -12.91 -7.41
N ASN A 75 -14.02 -14.24 -7.51
CA ASN A 75 -14.61 -14.93 -8.64
C ASN A 75 -15.49 -16.08 -8.11
N SER A 76 -16.40 -16.59 -8.95
CA SER A 76 -17.37 -17.63 -8.56
C SER A 76 -16.97 -19.07 -8.91
N ARG A 77 -15.71 -19.29 -9.32
CA ARG A 77 -15.27 -20.55 -9.91
C ARG A 77 -14.19 -21.24 -9.10
N THR A 78 -13.22 -20.49 -8.60
CA THR A 78 -11.98 -21.03 -8.05
C THR A 78 -11.50 -20.16 -6.91
N ALA A 79 -11.19 -20.80 -5.78
CA ALA A 79 -10.57 -20.11 -4.65
C ALA A 79 -9.18 -19.58 -5.05
N ARG A 80 -8.88 -18.35 -4.64
CA ARG A 80 -7.56 -17.74 -4.77
C ARG A 80 -6.88 -17.70 -3.41
N THR A 81 -5.64 -18.16 -3.35
CA THR A 81 -4.80 -18.13 -2.15
C THR A 81 -3.57 -17.26 -2.39
N SER A 82 -3.26 -16.39 -1.44
CA SER A 82 -2.04 -15.60 -1.45
C SER A 82 -1.47 -15.42 -0.05
N VAL A 83 -0.15 -15.28 0.05
CA VAL A 83 0.58 -15.04 1.29
C VAL A 83 1.35 -13.73 1.14
N ALA A 84 1.05 -12.76 1.99
CA ALA A 84 1.73 -11.47 2.03
C ALA A 84 2.75 -11.46 3.18
N PHE A 85 3.99 -11.09 2.87
CA PHE A 85 5.02 -10.78 3.83
C PHE A 85 5.23 -9.26 3.87
N PHE A 86 5.05 -8.67 5.05
CA PHE A 86 5.18 -7.24 5.26
C PHE A 86 6.51 -6.92 5.92
N PHE A 87 7.38 -6.19 5.22
CA PHE A 87 8.57 -5.62 5.81
C PHE A 87 8.21 -4.29 6.50
N THR A 88 8.16 -4.32 7.82
CA THR A 88 7.62 -3.23 8.65
C THR A 88 8.72 -2.66 9.55
N PRO A 89 8.81 -1.33 9.71
CA PRO A 89 9.72 -0.73 10.69
C PRO A 89 9.41 -1.18 12.12
N ARG A 90 10.38 -1.03 13.03
CA ARG A 90 10.09 -1.16 14.46
C ARG A 90 9.20 0.01 14.92
N ASP A 91 8.34 -0.28 15.88
CA ASP A 91 7.34 0.64 16.47
C ASP A 91 7.90 2.01 16.90
N ASP A 92 9.12 2.03 17.42
CA ASP A 92 9.80 3.20 18.01
C ASP A 92 10.69 3.96 17.01
N ILE A 93 10.81 3.48 15.76
CA ILE A 93 11.64 4.13 14.76
C ILE A 93 10.96 5.42 14.26
N MET A 94 11.76 6.48 14.17
CA MET A 94 11.37 7.71 13.49
C MET A 94 11.39 7.49 11.98
N ILE A 95 10.26 7.76 11.33
CA ILE A 95 10.10 7.76 9.89
C ILE A 95 10.11 9.21 9.43
N GLU A 96 11.01 9.53 8.51
CA GLU A 96 11.17 10.86 7.93
C GLU A 96 11.76 10.77 6.52
N PRO A 97 11.59 11.80 5.68
CA PRO A 97 12.29 11.90 4.40
C PRO A 97 13.81 11.74 4.53
N ALA A 98 14.41 10.92 3.67
CA ALA A 98 15.86 10.78 3.64
C ALA A 98 16.52 12.12 3.25
N ARG A 99 17.55 12.52 4.00
CA ARG A 99 18.19 13.84 3.87
C ARG A 99 18.69 14.12 2.46
N ASP A 100 19.26 13.12 1.80
CA ASP A 100 19.78 13.23 0.43
C ASP A 100 18.67 13.40 -0.64
N LEU A 101 17.40 13.25 -0.27
CA LEU A 101 16.25 13.43 -1.15
C LEU A 101 15.49 14.74 -0.86
N VAL A 102 16.01 15.57 0.03
CA VAL A 102 15.47 16.88 0.38
C VAL A 102 16.47 17.97 -0.03
N ASP A 103 16.04 18.86 -0.91
CA ASP A 103 16.87 19.97 -1.41
C ASP A 103 15.99 21.18 -1.79
N ALA A 104 16.61 22.25 -2.32
CA ALA A 104 15.88 23.46 -2.71
C ALA A 104 14.85 23.25 -3.83
N SER A 105 15.06 22.27 -4.71
CA SER A 105 14.13 21.87 -5.78
C SER A 105 13.12 20.80 -5.35
N HIS A 106 13.44 20.03 -4.30
CA HIS A 106 12.59 19.01 -3.69
C HIS A 106 12.45 19.26 -2.19
N PRO A 107 11.67 20.27 -1.77
CA PRO A 107 11.49 20.58 -0.36
C PRO A 107 10.87 19.40 0.40
N GLN A 108 11.10 19.37 1.70
CA GLN A 108 10.56 18.33 2.57
C GLN A 108 9.03 18.36 2.54
N VAL A 109 8.41 17.22 2.23
CA VAL A 109 6.94 17.11 2.15
C VAL A 109 6.34 16.57 3.45
N PHE A 110 7.06 15.71 4.16
CA PHE A 110 6.55 15.03 5.36
C PHE A 110 7.33 15.43 6.61
N ARG A 111 6.62 15.56 7.74
CA ARG A 111 7.26 15.68 9.05
C ARG A 111 7.76 14.31 9.52
N ALA A 112 8.75 14.34 10.42
CA ALA A 112 9.13 13.13 11.14
C ALA A 112 7.98 12.67 12.07
N CYS A 113 7.76 11.37 12.16
CA CYS A 113 6.82 10.75 13.10
C CYS A 113 7.32 9.36 13.53
N GLN A 114 6.87 8.85 14.67
CA GLN A 114 7.17 7.45 15.02
C GLN A 114 6.30 6.52 14.19
N PHE A 115 6.82 5.34 13.82
CA PHE A 115 6.02 4.34 13.10
C PHE A 115 4.74 3.96 13.86
N THR A 116 4.80 3.84 15.18
CA THR A 116 3.62 3.62 16.04
C THR A 116 2.56 4.71 15.92
N GLU A 117 2.98 5.98 15.83
CA GLU A 117 2.07 7.11 15.65
C GLU A 117 1.34 7.00 14.30
N PHE A 118 2.10 6.73 13.24
CA PHE A 118 1.56 6.49 11.91
C PHE A 118 0.56 5.34 11.91
N LEU A 119 0.95 4.18 12.45
CA LEU A 119 0.12 2.97 12.42
C LEU A 119 -1.19 3.16 13.19
N ARG A 120 -1.16 3.84 14.34
CA ARG A 120 -2.38 4.18 15.09
C ARG A 120 -3.31 5.09 14.31
N TYR A 121 -2.76 6.11 13.65
CA TYR A 121 -3.54 7.00 12.80
C TYR A 121 -4.18 6.25 11.63
N TYR A 122 -3.39 5.44 10.91
CA TYR A 122 -3.85 4.61 9.81
C TYR A 122 -5.00 3.67 10.20
N MET A 123 -4.86 2.97 11.33
CA MET A 123 -5.88 2.04 11.83
C MET A 123 -7.16 2.77 12.28
N ALA A 124 -7.03 3.94 12.93
CA ALA A 124 -8.18 4.74 13.32
C ALA A 124 -9.00 5.27 12.13
N LYS A 125 -8.40 5.32 10.94
CA LYS A 125 -9.04 5.72 9.68
C LYS A 125 -9.48 4.54 8.80
N ASN A 126 -9.52 3.32 9.35
CA ASN A 126 -9.89 2.09 8.65
C ASN A 126 -9.06 1.78 7.38
N GLY A 127 -7.88 2.40 7.20
CA GLY A 127 -7.08 2.23 5.97
C GLY A 127 -7.78 2.69 4.69
N THR A 128 -8.87 3.45 4.79
CA THR A 128 -9.72 3.87 3.65
C THR A 128 -9.61 5.36 3.30
N ASP A 129 -8.82 6.13 4.05
CA ASP A 129 -8.66 7.56 3.75
C ASP A 129 -7.71 7.70 2.56
N ASP A 130 -8.19 8.34 1.48
CA ASP A 130 -7.37 8.78 0.34
C ASP A 130 -6.21 9.71 0.80
N ASP A 131 -6.21 10.09 2.08
CA ASP A 131 -5.31 11.01 2.77
C ASP A 131 -4.66 10.42 4.04
N ALA A 132 -4.38 9.11 4.09
CA ALA A 132 -3.64 8.49 5.21
C ALA A 132 -2.31 9.19 5.56
N LEU A 133 -1.72 9.90 4.58
CA LEU A 133 -0.51 10.67 4.73
C LEU A 133 -0.72 12.16 5.05
N GLU A 134 -1.93 12.70 4.89
CA GLU A 134 -2.19 14.14 5.01
C GLU A 134 -1.87 14.68 6.40
N HIS A 135 -2.14 13.90 7.45
CA HIS A 135 -1.77 14.24 8.82
C HIS A 135 -0.25 14.37 9.06
N PHE A 136 0.55 13.80 8.16
CA PHE A 136 2.01 13.79 8.23
C PHE A 136 2.66 14.72 7.21
N LYS A 137 1.90 15.36 6.32
CA LYS A 137 2.43 16.38 5.42
C LYS A 137 2.74 17.67 6.18
N LEU A 138 3.83 18.32 5.83
CA LEU A 138 4.09 19.70 6.21
C LEU A 138 3.09 20.59 5.45
N ARG A 139 2.35 21.43 6.18
CA ARG A 139 1.48 22.43 5.56
C ARG A 139 2.36 23.48 4.89
N ALA A 140 2.04 23.80 3.63
CA ALA A 140 2.61 24.95 2.94
C ALA A 140 2.09 26.26 3.55
#